data_AF-A0A9D1QG73-F1
#
_entry.id   AF-A0A9D1QG73-F1
#
_cell.length_a   1.000
_cell.length_b   1.000
_cell.length_c   1.000
_cell.angle_alpha   90.00
_cell.angle_beta   90.00
_cell.angle_gamma   90.00
#
_symmetry.space_group_name_H-M   'P 1'
#
loop_
_entity.id
_entity.type
_entity.pdbx_description
1 polymer ?
#
loop_
_entity_poly.entity_id
_entity_poly.type
_entity_poly.pdbx_seq_one_letter_code
_entity_poly.pdbx_strand_id
1 'polypeptide(L)' 'MIDRGEPSFSGNLIARMKNGKKVSISRRYVSKLKERLGI' A
#
# COMPACT_ATOMS: atom_id res chain seq x y z
N MET A 1 1.02 -11.77 2.46
CA MET A 1 1.31 -10.85 3.59
C MET A 1 2.23 -9.73 3.12
N ILE A 2 1.90 -8.48 3.46
CA ILE A 2 2.67 -7.26 3.15
C ILE A 2 3.78 -7.09 4.20
N ASP A 3 4.94 -6.61 3.79
CA ASP A 3 6.17 -6.48 4.55
C ASP A 3 6.42 -5.01 4.99
N ARG A 4 6.25 -4.03 4.07
CA ARG A 4 6.26 -2.59 4.38
C ARG A 4 5.53 -1.80 3.27
N GLY A 5 4.81 -0.74 3.65
CA GLY A 5 4.20 0.20 2.72
C GLY A 5 5.03 1.48 2.62
N GLU A 6 5.56 1.80 1.44
CA GLU A 6 6.25 3.08 1.20
C GLU A 6 5.28 4.05 0.49
N PRO A 7 5.15 5.30 0.98
CA PRO A 7 4.38 6.32 0.29
C PRO A 7 5.08 6.70 -1.03
N SER A 8 4.38 6.56 -2.16
CA SER A 8 4.85 7.08 -3.44
C SER A 8 4.47 8.55 -3.58
N PHE A 9 5.34 9.35 -4.19
CA PHE A 9 5.23 10.80 -4.43
C PHE A 9 3.91 11.25 -5.10
N SER A 10 3.14 10.34 -5.69
CA SER A 10 1.83 10.60 -6.32
C SER A 10 0.60 10.34 -5.42
N GLY A 11 0.82 9.95 -4.16
CA GLY A 11 -0.24 9.52 -3.22
C GLY A 11 -0.66 8.06 -3.38
N ASN A 12 -0.08 7.34 -4.35
CA ASN A 12 -0.20 5.89 -4.45
C ASN A 12 0.62 5.21 -3.33
N LEU A 13 0.17 4.05 -2.86
CA LEU A 13 0.87 3.28 -1.85
C LEU A 13 1.62 2.14 -2.54
N ILE A 14 2.93 2.02 -2.32
CA ILE A 14 3.67 0.84 -2.77
C ILE A 14 3.76 -0.14 -1.61
N ALA A 15 3.06 -1.27 -1.73
CA ALA A 15 3.14 -2.37 -0.80
C ALA A 15 4.25 -3.33 -1.24
N ARG A 16 5.26 -3.51 -0.40
CA ARG A 16 6.27 -4.56 -0.57
C ARG A 16 5.71 -5.84 0.06
N MET A 17 5.66 -6.93 -0.69
CA MET A 17 5.15 -8.22 -0.22
C MET A 17 6.30 -9.09 0.31
N LYS A 18 6.00 -10.04 1.20
CA LYS A 18 7.00 -10.98 1.77
C LYS A 18 7.77 -11.81 0.74
N ASN A 19 7.22 -11.98 -0.47
CA ASN A 19 7.88 -12.67 -1.58
C ASN A 19 8.76 -11.73 -2.44
N GLY A 20 9.08 -10.54 -1.95
CA GLY A 20 9.90 -9.54 -2.64
C GLY A 20 9.17 -8.75 -3.73
N LYS A 21 7.92 -9.11 -4.09
CA LYS A 21 7.14 -8.38 -5.10
C LYS A 21 6.68 -7.03 -4.58
N LYS A 22 6.69 -6.03 -5.45
CA LYS A 22 6.12 -4.70 -5.19
C LYS A 22 4.76 -4.60 -5.86
N VAL A 23 3.76 -4.15 -5.12
CA VAL A 23 2.41 -3.89 -5.62
C VAL A 23 2.12 -2.41 -5.46
N SER A 24 1.76 -1.75 -6.56
CA SER A 24 1.30 -0.37 -6.52
C SER A 24 -0.21 -0.33 -6.29
N ILE A 25 -0.63 0.36 -5.24
CA ILE A 25 -2.03 0.56 -4.88
C ILE A 25 -2.38 1.99 -5.22
N SER A 26 -3.38 2.15 -6.09
CA SER A 26 -3.84 3.47 -6.51
C SER A 26 -4.43 4.25 -5.32
N ARG A 27 -4.09 5.54 -5.22
CA ARG A 27 -4.52 6.48 -4.17
C ARG A 27 -6.01 6.45 -3.85
N ARG A 28 -6.87 6.21 -4.85
CA ARG A 28 -8.33 6.05 -4.71
C ARG A 28 -8.74 4.90 -3.78
N TYR A 29 -7.89 3.87 -3.67
CA TYR A 29 -8.14 2.72 -2.80
C TYR A 29 -7.35 2.78 -1.49
N VAL A 30 -6.35 3.66 -1.38
CA VAL A 30 -5.51 3.79 -0.18
C VAL A 30 -6.35 4.21 1.03
N SER A 31 -7.29 5.14 0.88
CA SER A 31 -8.14 5.58 2.00
C SER A 31 -9.01 4.44 2.55
N LYS A 32 -9.65 3.68 1.65
CA LYS A 32 -10.48 2.52 2.01
C LYS A 32 -9.65 1.36 2.57
N LEU A 33 -8.40 1.22 2.11
CA LEU A 33 -7.45 0.24 2.63
C LEU A 33 -7.04 0.58 4.07
N LYS A 34 -6.74 1.85 4.34
CA LYS A 34 -6.40 2.36 5.68
C LYS A 34 -7.53 2.11 6.68
N GLU A 35 -8.77 2.47 6.32
CA GLU A 35 -9.97 2.14 7.10
C GLU A 35 -10.06 0.65 7.45
N ARG A 36 -9.87 -0.23 6.46
CA ARG A 36 -9.94 -1.68 6.66
C ARG A 36 -8.80 -2.24 7.50
N LEU A 37 -7.65 -1.57 7.51
CA LEU A 37 -6.49 -1.95 8.31
C LEU A 37 -6.51 -1.33 9.71
N GLY A 38 -7.47 -0.43 10.00
CA GLY A 38 -7.60 0.24 11.30
C GLY A 38 -6.46 1.22 11.60
N ILE A 39 -5.85 1.79 10.56
CA ILE A 39 -4.72 2.74 10.62
C ILE A 39 -4.99 4.02 9.82
#